data_AF-A0A382VG36-F1
#
_entry.id   AF-A0A382VG36-F1
#
_cell.length_a   1.000
_cell.length_b   1.000
_cell.length_c   1.000
_cell.angle_alpha   90.00
_cell.angle_beta   90.00
_cell.angle_gamma   90.00
#
_symmetry.space_group_name_H-M   'P 1'
#
loop_
_entity.id
_entity.type
_entity.pdbx_description
1 polymer ?
#
loop_
_entity_poly.entity_id
_entity_poly.type
_entity_poly.pdbx_seq_one_letter_code
_entity_poly.pdbx_strand_id
1 'polypeptide(L)'
;VRDNLGFRGWFYFRQGWSVYFAFIFAAVNTLTVTYFLAIDNYPVLKDVFPSFIHYIVIVVLIGIPLLALVGYAHYKRTASFKAEADIHIEANPHMRRILTNTEFMLSMSLQLSELSMRLMNNEKLTNNEMDRLKQLQKEFQKQIDNRVVRD
;
A
#
# COMPACT_ATOMS: atom_id res chain seq x y z
N VAL A 1 10.26 -15.17 16.20
CA VAL A 1 10.44 -13.95 15.35
C VAL A 1 11.91 -13.52 15.17
N ARG A 2 12.89 -14.42 15.37
CA ARG A 2 14.31 -14.16 15.08
C ARG A 2 14.83 -14.96 13.89
N ASP A 3 13.94 -15.56 13.12
CA ASP A 3 14.31 -16.32 11.92
C ASP A 3 14.62 -15.36 10.76
N ASN A 4 15.46 -15.81 9.83
CA ASN A 4 15.76 -15.13 8.58
C ASN A 4 16.45 -13.75 8.69
N LEU A 5 17.35 -13.57 9.67
CA LEU A 5 18.13 -12.33 9.84
C LEU A 5 18.82 -11.86 8.55
N GLY A 6 19.36 -12.77 7.73
CA GLY A 6 19.95 -12.45 6.43
C GLY A 6 18.95 -11.84 5.46
N PHE A 7 17.78 -12.46 5.29
CA PHE A 7 16.72 -11.92 4.42
C PHE A 7 16.17 -10.59 4.92
N ARG A 8 16.06 -10.41 6.25
CA ARG A 8 15.65 -9.14 6.85
C ARG A 8 16.69 -8.04 6.63
N GLY A 9 17.97 -8.35 6.83
CA GLY A 9 19.06 -7.44 6.53
C GLY A 9 19.09 -7.04 5.06
N TRP A 10 18.94 -8.00 4.16
CA TRP A 10 18.84 -7.75 2.72
C TRP A 10 17.61 -6.91 2.36
N PHE A 11 16.46 -7.17 2.99
CA PHE A 11 15.26 -6.35 2.82
C PHE A 11 15.51 -4.90 3.25
N TYR A 12 16.10 -4.67 4.42
CA TYR A 12 16.43 -3.31 4.88
C TYR A 12 17.42 -2.62 3.96
N PHE A 13 18.44 -3.34 3.47
CA PHE A 13 19.38 -2.81 2.50
C PHE A 13 18.68 -2.38 1.20
N ARG A 14 17.89 -3.26 0.59
CA ARG A 14 17.14 -2.94 -0.64
C ARG A 14 16.17 -1.78 -0.43
N GLN A 15 15.50 -1.73 0.73
CA GLN A 15 14.62 -0.62 1.07
C GLN A 15 15.40 0.69 1.16
N GLY A 16 16.53 0.68 1.86
CA GLY A 16 17.41 1.84 1.99
C GLY A 16 17.92 2.34 0.62
N TRP A 17 18.41 1.40 -0.18
CA TRP A 17 18.92 1.67 -1.51
C TRP A 17 17.83 2.22 -2.44
N SER A 18 16.72 1.49 -2.62
CA SER A 18 15.71 1.82 -3.61
C SER A 18 14.89 3.06 -3.25
N VAL A 19 14.62 3.31 -1.97
CA VAL A 19 13.77 4.44 -1.55
C VAL A 19 14.56 5.72 -1.36
N TYR A 20 15.77 5.67 -0.80
CA TYR A 20 16.52 6.88 -0.45
C TYR A 20 17.66 7.18 -1.42
N PHE A 21 18.45 6.17 -1.79
CA PHE A 21 19.66 6.41 -2.60
C PHE A 21 19.38 6.43 -4.10
N ALA A 22 18.55 5.54 -4.62
CA ALA A 22 18.31 5.42 -6.05
C ALA A 22 17.86 6.74 -6.68
N PHE A 23 16.94 7.46 -6.02
CA PHE A 23 16.47 8.76 -6.49
C PHE A 23 17.60 9.80 -6.55
N ILE A 24 18.40 9.92 -5.48
CA ILE A 24 19.50 10.90 -5.41
C ILE A 24 20.55 10.59 -6.47
N PHE A 25 20.97 9.32 -6.59
CA PHE A 25 21.95 8.90 -7.58
C PHE A 25 21.44 9.14 -9.00
N ALA A 26 20.20 8.76 -9.30
CA ALA A 26 19.61 8.98 -10.62
C ALA A 26 19.47 10.46 -10.94
N ALA A 27 19.02 11.28 -9.98
CA ALA A 27 18.85 12.72 -10.16
C ALA A 27 20.20 13.40 -10.39
N VAL A 28 21.21 13.15 -9.55
CA VAL A 28 22.54 13.74 -9.70
C VAL A 28 23.17 13.33 -11.03
N ASN A 29 23.12 12.04 -11.38
CA ASN A 29 23.67 11.56 -12.64
C ASN A 29 22.94 12.17 -13.84
N THR A 30 21.61 12.14 -13.85
CA THR A 30 20.80 12.69 -14.94
C THR A 30 21.02 14.18 -15.11
N LEU A 31 20.97 14.96 -14.02
CA LEU A 31 21.21 16.40 -14.07
C LEU A 31 22.61 16.71 -14.63
N THR A 32 23.63 16.00 -14.14
CA THR A 32 25.03 16.19 -14.56
C THR A 32 25.21 15.84 -16.03
N VAL A 33 24.78 14.64 -16.44
CA VAL A 33 24.96 14.14 -17.81
C VAL A 33 24.15 14.97 -18.80
N THR A 34 22.89 15.28 -18.50
CA THR A 34 22.06 16.12 -19.37
C THR A 34 22.65 17.51 -19.53
N TYR A 35 23.18 18.11 -18.45
CA TYR A 35 23.79 19.43 -18.58
C TYR A 35 25.07 19.40 -19.42
N PHE A 36 26.06 18.61 -19.01
CA PHE A 36 27.38 18.66 -19.64
C PHE A 36 27.45 17.98 -21.01
N LEU A 37 26.60 16.98 -21.29
CA LEU A 37 26.59 16.35 -22.62
C LEU A 37 25.59 17.00 -23.58
N ALA A 38 24.44 17.48 -23.11
CA ALA A 38 23.43 18.09 -23.97
C ALA A 38 23.44 19.62 -23.86
N ILE A 39 23.07 20.20 -22.71
CA ILE A 39 22.82 21.65 -22.60
C ILE A 39 24.05 22.48 -22.98
N ASP A 40 25.23 22.12 -22.47
CA ASP A 40 26.46 22.89 -22.70
C ASP A 40 26.92 22.87 -24.17
N ASN A 41 26.49 21.85 -24.93
CA ASN A 41 26.87 21.64 -26.33
C ASN A 41 25.83 22.16 -27.34
N TYR A 42 24.64 22.56 -26.89
CA TYR A 42 23.58 23.08 -27.77
C TYR A 42 23.29 24.56 -27.45
N PRO A 43 23.66 25.50 -28.34
CA PRO A 43 23.59 26.94 -28.06
C PRO A 43 22.22 27.42 -27.56
N VAL A 44 21.13 26.96 -28.19
CA VAL A 44 19.75 27.32 -27.81
C VAL A 44 19.41 26.92 -26.37
N LEU A 45 19.91 25.78 -25.89
CA LEU A 45 19.67 25.33 -24.52
C LEU A 45 20.56 26.08 -23.53
N LYS A 46 21.80 26.41 -23.92
CA LYS A 46 22.75 27.17 -23.10
C LYS A 46 22.31 28.62 -22.87
N ASP A 47 21.62 29.21 -23.83
CA ASP A 47 21.01 30.54 -23.67
C ASP A 47 19.94 30.55 -22.58
N VAL A 48 19.16 29.47 -22.47
CA VAL A 48 18.13 29.30 -21.43
C VAL A 48 18.74 28.88 -20.09
N PHE A 49 19.80 28.08 -20.12
CA PHE A 49 20.47 27.52 -18.94
C PHE A 49 21.98 27.84 -18.96
N PRO A 50 22.38 29.07 -18.55
CA PRO A 50 23.74 29.56 -18.76
C PRO A 50 24.81 28.87 -17.90
N SER A 51 24.40 28.27 -16.78
CA SER A 51 25.29 27.52 -15.91
C SER A 51 24.58 26.31 -15.31
N PHE A 52 25.38 25.33 -14.86
CA PHE A 52 24.88 24.12 -14.21
C PHE A 52 24.00 24.42 -12.99
N ILE A 53 24.36 25.44 -12.21
CA ILE A 53 23.59 25.86 -11.03
C ILE A 53 22.24 26.44 -11.43
N HIS A 54 22.16 27.25 -12.49
CA HIS A 54 20.88 27.77 -12.98
C HIS A 54 19.96 26.64 -13.43
N TYR A 55 20.51 25.68 -14.16
CA TYR A 55 19.78 24.49 -14.59
C TYR A 55 19.22 23.69 -13.41
N ILE A 56 20.05 23.37 -12.41
CA ILE A 56 19.60 22.64 -11.21
C ILE A 56 18.46 23.38 -10.52
N VAL A 57 18.63 24.68 -10.26
CA VAL A 57 17.63 25.47 -9.52
C VAL A 57 16.29 25.46 -10.24
N ILE A 58 16.27 25.69 -11.56
CA ILE A 58 15.05 25.70 -12.35
C ILE A 58 14.38 24.31 -12.38
N VAL A 59 15.15 23.25 -12.64
CA VAL A 59 14.63 21.89 -12.69
C VAL A 59 14.09 21.44 -11.34
N VAL A 60 14.74 21.78 -10.23
CA VAL A 60 14.26 21.44 -8.89
C VAL A 60 12.99 22.22 -8.55
N LEU A 61 12.94 23.52 -8.87
CA LEU A 61 11.77 24.38 -8.62
C LEU A 61 10.52 23.92 -9.36
N ILE A 62 10.66 23.40 -10.58
CA ILE A 62 9.52 22.93 -11.38
C ILE A 62 9.27 21.44 -11.16
N GLY A 63 10.34 20.65 -11.11
CA GLY A 63 10.32 19.21 -11.02
C GLY A 63 9.73 18.70 -9.72
N ILE A 64 10.09 19.27 -8.56
CA ILE A 64 9.54 18.83 -7.27
C ILE A 64 8.00 19.04 -7.22
N PRO A 65 7.46 20.25 -7.51
CA PRO A 65 6.01 20.44 -7.54
C PRO A 65 5.31 19.55 -8.56
N LEU A 66 5.88 19.37 -9.75
CA LEU A 66 5.29 18.51 -10.78
C LEU A 66 5.23 17.04 -10.33
N LEU A 67 6.32 16.51 -9.76
CA LEU A 67 6.37 15.15 -9.23
C LEU A 67 5.37 14.96 -8.08
N ALA A 68 5.23 15.96 -7.20
CA ALA A 68 4.24 15.93 -6.13
C ALA A 68 2.80 15.94 -6.69
N LEU A 69 2.52 16.73 -7.73
CA LEU A 69 1.22 16.76 -8.39
C LEU A 69 0.88 15.45 -9.09
N VAL A 70 1.85 14.87 -9.82
CA VAL A 70 1.69 13.56 -10.48
C VAL A 70 1.45 12.48 -9.44
N GLY A 71 2.24 12.46 -8.37
CA GLY A 71 2.05 11.52 -7.25
C GLY A 71 0.67 11.69 -6.60
N TYR A 72 0.25 12.92 -6.32
CA TYR A 72 -1.08 13.20 -5.80
C TYR A 72 -2.19 12.70 -6.74
N ALA A 73 -2.06 12.95 -8.04
CA ALA A 73 -3.01 12.48 -9.03
C ALA A 73 -3.07 10.95 -9.08
N HIS A 74 -1.93 10.27 -9.06
CA HIS A 74 -1.86 8.81 -9.01
C HIS A 74 -2.58 8.23 -7.80
N TYR A 75 -2.32 8.77 -6.60
CA TYR A 75 -2.91 8.25 -5.37
C TYR A 75 -4.39 8.59 -5.21
N LYS A 76 -4.86 9.75 -5.69
CA LYS A 76 -6.23 10.24 -5.40
C LYS A 76 -7.17 10.28 -6.59
N ARG A 77 -6.66 10.33 -7.81
CA ARG A 77 -7.47 10.65 -9.01
C ARG A 77 -7.45 9.55 -10.07
N THR A 78 -6.56 8.56 -9.97
CA THR A 78 -6.51 7.45 -10.94
C THR A 78 -6.94 6.14 -10.31
N ALA A 79 -7.41 5.21 -11.15
CA ALA A 79 -7.73 3.84 -10.73
C ALA A 79 -6.46 3.00 -10.44
N SER A 80 -5.26 3.50 -10.79
CA SER A 80 -4.00 2.76 -10.64
C SER A 80 -3.70 2.43 -9.18
N PHE A 81 -3.89 3.39 -8.28
CA PHE A 81 -3.63 3.17 -6.86
C PHE A 81 -4.52 2.05 -6.28
N LYS A 82 -5.80 1.98 -6.69
CA LYS A 82 -6.68 0.89 -6.25
C LYS A 82 -6.17 -0.47 -6.72
N ALA A 83 -5.81 -0.59 -8.00
CA ALA A 83 -5.28 -1.83 -8.54
C ALA A 83 -3.97 -2.26 -7.84
N GLU A 84 -3.07 -1.31 -7.55
CA GLU A 84 -1.85 -1.57 -6.77
C GLU A 84 -2.18 -2.06 -5.36
N ALA A 85 -3.12 -1.42 -4.67
CA ALA A 85 -3.55 -1.83 -3.34
C ALA A 85 -4.16 -3.24 -3.34
N ASP A 86 -5.00 -3.56 -4.34
CA ASP A 86 -5.60 -4.88 -4.49
C ASP A 86 -4.50 -5.96 -4.69
N ILE A 87 -3.54 -5.71 -5.59
CA ILE A 87 -2.38 -6.61 -5.81
C ILE A 87 -1.57 -6.77 -4.52
N HIS A 88 -1.35 -5.70 -3.76
CA HIS A 88 -0.62 -5.77 -2.49
C HIS A 88 -1.33 -6.63 -1.44
N ILE A 89 -2.66 -6.57 -1.37
CA ILE A 89 -3.45 -7.42 -0.46
C ILE A 89 -3.40 -8.87 -0.94
N GLU A 90 -3.56 -9.12 -2.24
CA GLU A 90 -3.53 -10.47 -2.82
C GLU A 90 -2.18 -11.15 -2.67
N ALA A 91 -1.09 -10.41 -2.91
CA ALA A 91 0.27 -10.92 -2.84
C ALA A 91 0.77 -11.13 -1.40
N ASN A 92 0.10 -10.55 -0.39
CA ASN A 92 0.47 -10.69 1.01
C ASN A 92 -0.54 -11.61 1.75
N PRO A 93 -0.19 -12.89 2.01
CA PRO A 93 -1.08 -13.84 2.66
C PRO A 93 -1.57 -13.38 4.04
N HIS A 94 -0.74 -12.65 4.79
CA HIS A 94 -1.14 -12.11 6.10
C HIS A 94 -2.19 -11.01 5.95
N MET A 95 -2.01 -10.11 4.98
CA MET A 95 -2.98 -9.03 4.74
C MET A 95 -4.31 -9.58 4.21
N ARG A 96 -4.26 -10.52 3.26
CA ARG A 96 -5.44 -11.23 2.77
C ARG A 96 -6.22 -11.91 3.90
N ARG A 97 -5.51 -12.55 4.84
CA ARG A 97 -6.13 -13.18 6.01
C ARG A 97 -6.78 -12.16 6.94
N ILE A 98 -6.15 -11.00 7.16
CA ILE A 98 -6.74 -9.91 7.95
C ILE A 98 -8.04 -9.44 7.30
N LEU A 99 -8.04 -9.18 5.99
CA LEU A 99 -9.24 -8.76 5.26
C LEU A 99 -10.39 -9.75 5.46
N THR A 100 -10.16 -11.04 5.20
CA THR A 100 -11.16 -12.09 5.40
C THR A 100 -11.64 -12.15 6.86
N ASN A 101 -10.74 -12.09 7.84
CA ASN A 101 -11.13 -12.07 9.27
C ASN A 101 -12.00 -10.85 9.60
N THR A 102 -11.71 -9.69 9.04
CA THR A 102 -12.49 -8.47 9.26
C THR A 102 -13.89 -8.60 8.66
N GLU A 103 -14.04 -9.17 7.47
CA GLU A 103 -15.36 -9.46 6.87
C GLU A 103 -16.20 -10.38 7.76
N PHE A 104 -15.60 -11.45 8.28
CA PHE A 104 -16.24 -12.36 9.22
C PHE A 104 -16.60 -11.67 10.55
N MET A 105 -15.72 -10.83 11.09
CA MET A 105 -15.97 -10.03 12.29
C MET A 105 -17.13 -9.03 12.12
N LEU A 106 -17.24 -8.39 10.95
CA LEU A 106 -18.35 -7.49 10.64
C LEU A 106 -19.68 -8.24 10.59
N SER A 107 -19.70 -9.40 9.92
CA SER A 107 -20.88 -10.28 9.88
C SER A 107 -21.31 -10.72 11.27
N MET A 108 -20.36 -11.14 12.12
CA MET A 108 -20.62 -11.49 13.51
C MET A 108 -21.18 -10.31 14.30
N SER A 109 -20.59 -9.12 14.13
CA SER A 109 -20.99 -7.91 14.85
C SER A 109 -22.43 -7.50 14.53
N LEU A 110 -22.84 -7.59 13.26
CA LEU A 110 -24.22 -7.34 12.84
C LEU A 110 -25.20 -8.32 13.48
N GLN A 111 -24.86 -9.60 13.55
CA GLN A 111 -25.74 -10.61 14.13
C GLN A 111 -25.84 -10.48 15.65
N LEU A 112 -24.74 -10.19 16.34
CA LEU A 112 -24.77 -9.88 17.77
C LEU A 112 -25.62 -8.63 18.06
N SER A 113 -25.55 -7.62 17.20
CA SER A 113 -26.41 -6.43 17.29
C SER A 113 -27.89 -6.79 17.15
N GLU A 114 -28.25 -7.62 16.15
CA GLU A 114 -29.62 -8.09 15.94
C GLU A 114 -30.15 -8.89 17.14
N LEU A 115 -29.33 -9.80 17.68
CA LEU A 115 -29.66 -10.57 18.88
C LEU A 115 -29.86 -9.66 20.10
N SER A 116 -29.02 -8.65 20.25
CA SER A 116 -29.11 -7.68 21.34
C SER A 116 -30.42 -6.88 21.26
N MET A 117 -30.81 -6.42 20.07
CA MET A 117 -32.09 -5.74 19.84
C MET A 117 -33.29 -6.62 20.19
N ARG A 118 -33.27 -7.89 19.78
CA ARG A 118 -34.34 -8.86 20.07
C ARG A 118 -34.46 -9.16 21.56
N LEU A 119 -33.32 -9.32 22.25
CA LEU A 119 -33.28 -9.47 23.71
C LEU A 119 -33.89 -8.27 24.42
N MET A 120 -33.58 -7.05 23.98
CA MET A 120 -34.17 -5.82 24.52
C MET A 120 -35.69 -5.76 24.32
N ASN A 121 -36.20 -6.31 23.21
CA ASN A 121 -37.64 -6.38 22.91
C ASN A 121 -38.35 -7.59 23.53
N ASN A 122 -37.66 -8.43 24.33
CA ASN A 122 -38.17 -9.71 24.85
C ASN A 122 -38.68 -10.68 23.76
N GLU A 123 -38.14 -10.58 22.55
CA GLU A 123 -38.48 -11.46 21.44
C GLU A 123 -37.72 -12.79 21.56
N LYS A 124 -38.44 -13.92 21.45
CA LYS A 124 -37.82 -15.25 21.44
C LYS A 124 -37.29 -15.58 20.04
N LEU A 125 -36.11 -16.18 19.98
CA LEU A 125 -35.56 -16.73 18.74
C LEU A 125 -36.43 -17.90 18.26
N THR A 126 -36.75 -17.90 16.97
CA THR A 126 -37.37 -19.06 16.33
C THR A 126 -36.37 -20.21 16.19
N ASN A 127 -36.87 -21.45 16.05
CA ASN A 127 -36.00 -22.62 15.86
C ASN A 127 -35.08 -22.48 14.62
N ASN A 128 -35.59 -21.89 13.54
CA ASN A 128 -34.84 -21.66 12.30
C ASN A 128 -33.67 -20.67 12.51
N GLU A 129 -33.90 -19.60 13.26
CA GLU A 129 -32.86 -18.61 13.58
C GLU A 129 -31.80 -19.20 14.52
N MET A 130 -32.23 -20.03 15.48
CA MET A 130 -31.32 -20.76 16.35
C MET A 130 -30.39 -21.69 15.55
N ASP A 131 -30.92 -22.37 14.54
CA ASP A 131 -30.15 -23.26 13.68
C ASP A 131 -29.19 -22.48 12.77
N ARG A 132 -29.61 -21.32 12.25
CA ARG A 132 -28.73 -20.42 11.50
C ARG A 132 -27.56 -19.91 12.33
N LEU A 133 -27.79 -19.54 13.59
CA LEU A 133 -26.73 -19.13 14.52
C LEU A 133 -25.75 -20.26 14.81
N LYS A 134 -26.25 -21.48 15.03
CA LYS A 134 -25.39 -22.67 15.23
C LYS A 134 -24.55 -22.97 13.98
N GLN A 135 -25.13 -22.84 12.79
CA GLN A 135 -24.41 -23.05 11.54
C GLN A 135 -23.28 -22.04 11.38
N LEU A 136 -23.57 -20.76 11.64
CA LEU A 136 -22.58 -19.71 11.59
C LEU A 136 -21.46 -19.90 12.63
N GLN A 137 -21.80 -20.29 13.86
CA GLN A 137 -20.82 -20.63 14.89
C GLN A 137 -19.88 -21.76 14.43
N LYS A 138 -20.41 -22.78 13.74
CA LYS A 138 -19.60 -23.86 13.15
C LYS A 138 -18.67 -23.36 12.05
N GLU A 139 -19.14 -22.46 11.18
CA GLU A 139 -18.31 -21.85 10.13
C GLU A 139 -17.14 -21.06 10.73
N PHE A 140 -17.40 -20.27 11.77
CA PHE A 140 -16.34 -19.56 12.48
C PHE A 140 -15.35 -20.50 13.16
N GLN A 141 -15.84 -21.54 13.84
CA GLN A 141 -14.95 -22.52 14.47
C GLN A 141 -14.06 -23.19 13.43
N LYS A 142 -14.62 -23.59 12.28
CA LYS A 142 -13.85 -24.14 11.17
C LYS A 142 -12.77 -23.17 10.66
N GLN A 143 -13.06 -21.87 10.59
CA GLN A 143 -12.08 -20.86 10.19
C GLN A 143 -10.97 -20.68 11.24
N ILE A 144 -11.30 -20.82 12.52
CA ILE A 144 -10.35 -20.82 13.65
C ILE A 144 -9.47 -22.07 13.63
N ASP A 145 -10.02 -23.22 13.27
CA ASP A 145 -9.29 -24.49 13.25
C ASP A 145 -8.40 -24.60 12.01
N ASN A 146 -8.86 -24.07 10.87
CA ASN A 146 -8.09 -24.00 9.62
C ASN A 146 -6.94 -22.97 9.66
N ARG A 147 -6.61 -22.42 10.82
CA ARG A 147 -5.45 -21.54 11.04
C ARG A 147 -4.14 -22.35 10.96
N VAL A 148 -3.82 -22.89 9.78
CA VAL A 148 -2.50 -23.47 9.53
C VAL A 148 -1.50 -22.31 9.44
N VAL A 149 -0.85 -22.01 10.55
CA VAL A 149 0.37 -21.20 10.55
C VAL A 149 1.45 -22.10 9.97
N ARG A 150 1.63 -22.07 8.65
CA ARG A 150 2.93 -22.43 8.07
C ARG A 150 3.78 -21.17 8.19
N ASP A 151 4.54 -21.11 9.28
CA ASP A 151 5.78 -20.32 9.33
C ASP A 151 6.78 -20.87 8.30
#